data_AF-A0AAD8V5K5-F1
#
_entry.id   AF-A0AAD8V5K5-F1
#
_cell.length_a   1.000
_cell.length_b   1.000
_cell.length_c   1.000
_cell.angle_alpha   90.00
_cell.angle_beta   90.00
_cell.angle_gamma   90.00
#
_symmetry.space_group_name_H-M   'P 1'
#
loop_
_entity.id
_entity.type
_entity.pdbx_description
1 polymer ?
#
loop_
_entity_poly.entity_id
_entity_poly.type
_entity_poly.pdbx_seq_one_letter_code
_entity_poly.pdbx_strand_id
1 'polypeptide(L)'
;MRFSVVASGNGDSSDESNINNPFLRGIQLTDEDGVAQFESIFPGHYTSRATHIHLLVHANATISANNTLGSVNTASHVGRAFFDQELISAVEKFAPYNTNTQQFTTNADYGIFSEETATDGVDPLMEYTLLGDSITDGLFAWMAFGINTTLSSSVTPAAFYYAEGGVVNPNSAGGGGAGGAPPNGTSPGAGAPSSAASSQAAETSAAPTADTSS
;
A
#
# COMPACT_ATOMS: atom_id res chain seq x y z
N MET A 1 5.29 10.81 -12.36
CA MET A 1 3.87 10.74 -11.95
C MET A 1 3.27 9.46 -12.53
N ARG A 2 2.25 8.88 -11.90
CA ARG A 2 1.57 7.64 -12.33
C ARG A 2 0.09 7.96 -12.51
N PHE A 3 -0.61 7.34 -13.45
CA PHE A 3 -1.89 7.84 -13.97
C PHE A 3 -3.02 6.81 -13.89
N SER A 4 -4.25 7.30 -14.03
CA SER A 4 -5.48 6.54 -13.80
C SER A 4 -5.53 5.29 -14.66
N VAL A 5 -5.93 4.19 -14.03
CA VAL A 5 -5.83 2.85 -14.60
C VAL A 5 -7.22 2.46 -15.09
N VAL A 6 -7.36 2.26 -16.40
CA VAL A 6 -8.55 1.66 -16.99
C VAL A 6 -8.39 0.14 -16.85
N ALA A 7 -8.94 -0.42 -15.76
CA ALA A 7 -8.87 -1.84 -15.47
C ALA A 7 -10.19 -2.33 -14.85
N SER A 8 -10.57 -3.57 -15.17
CA SER A 8 -11.78 -4.19 -14.63
C SER A 8 -11.77 -4.18 -13.10
N GLY A 9 -12.86 -3.70 -12.50
CA GLY A 9 -13.00 -3.61 -11.05
C GLY A 9 -12.26 -2.43 -10.40
N ASN A 10 -11.67 -1.51 -11.18
CA ASN A 10 -11.00 -0.31 -10.69
C ASN A 10 -11.69 0.96 -11.21
N GLY A 11 -12.58 1.54 -10.40
CA GLY A 11 -13.35 2.73 -10.78
C GLY A 11 -14.29 2.47 -11.96
N ASP A 12 -14.46 3.46 -12.85
CA ASP A 12 -15.19 3.29 -14.11
C ASP A 12 -14.25 2.84 -15.23
N SER A 13 -14.20 1.52 -15.44
CA SER A 13 -13.38 0.92 -16.50
C SER A 13 -13.96 1.10 -17.91
N SER A 14 -15.19 1.63 -18.04
CA SER A 14 -15.82 1.88 -19.34
C SER A 14 -15.43 3.25 -19.92
N ASP A 15 -14.95 4.16 -19.07
CA ASP A 15 -14.41 5.44 -19.49
C ASP A 15 -12.90 5.34 -19.77
N GLU A 16 -12.58 5.05 -21.03
CA GLU A 16 -11.19 4.98 -21.50
C GLU A 16 -10.44 6.31 -21.38
N SER A 17 -11.15 7.45 -21.32
CA SER A 17 -10.53 8.77 -21.21
C SER A 17 -9.86 8.97 -19.84
N ASN A 18 -10.23 8.18 -18.83
CA ASN A 18 -9.63 8.24 -17.50
C ASN A 18 -8.11 8.10 -17.54
N ILE A 19 -7.54 7.35 -18.49
CA ILE A 19 -6.08 7.22 -18.60
C ILE A 19 -5.36 8.55 -18.79
N ASN A 20 -6.05 9.55 -19.34
CA ASN A 20 -5.54 10.90 -19.57
C ASN A 20 -5.75 11.85 -18.39
N ASN A 21 -6.39 11.38 -17.32
CA ASN A 21 -6.74 12.21 -16.18
C ASN A 21 -5.78 12.02 -15.00
N PRO A 22 -5.07 13.08 -14.57
CA PRO A 22 -4.14 13.02 -13.44
C PRO A 22 -4.80 13.25 -12.07
N PHE A 23 -6.14 13.25 -11.94
CA PHE A 23 -6.79 13.47 -10.64
C PHE A 23 -6.27 12.51 -9.55
N LEU A 24 -6.31 12.99 -8.30
CA LEU A 24 -5.94 12.23 -7.09
C LEU A 24 -4.52 11.63 -7.15
N ARG A 25 -3.62 12.31 -7.88
CA ARG A 25 -2.19 12.01 -7.97
C ARG A 25 -1.43 13.29 -7.70
N GLY A 26 -0.47 13.21 -6.79
CA GLY A 26 0.38 14.32 -6.44
C GLY A 26 1.81 13.86 -6.21
N ILE A 27 2.73 14.80 -6.32
CA ILE A 27 4.09 14.68 -5.82
C ILE A 27 4.38 15.93 -5.01
N GLN A 28 4.95 15.74 -3.83
CA GLN A 28 5.41 16.84 -2.98
C GLN A 28 6.83 16.54 -2.55
N LEU A 29 7.66 17.58 -2.57
CA LEU A 29 8.94 17.54 -1.90
C LEU A 29 8.68 17.73 -0.41
N THR A 30 9.28 16.90 0.42
CA THR A 30 9.22 17.08 1.87
C THR A 30 9.94 18.37 2.27
N ASP A 31 9.42 19.05 3.29
CA ASP A 31 10.09 20.21 3.89
C ASP A 31 11.30 19.80 4.76
N GLU A 32 11.87 20.77 5.48
CA GLU A 32 13.04 20.60 6.35
C GLU A 32 12.79 19.62 7.51
N ASP A 33 11.52 19.44 7.91
CA ASP A 33 11.09 18.52 8.96
C ASP A 33 10.72 17.13 8.40
N GLY A 34 10.83 16.93 7.08
CA GLY A 34 10.48 15.68 6.42
C GLY A 34 8.98 15.51 6.14
N VAL A 35 8.20 16.58 6.20
CA VAL A 35 6.74 16.54 6.05
C VAL A 35 6.32 16.87 4.62
N ALA A 36 5.37 16.09 4.08
CA ALA A 36 4.68 16.39 2.83
C ALA A 36 3.17 16.46 3.10
N GLN A 37 2.50 17.46 2.53
CA GLN A 37 1.07 17.72 2.75
C GLN A 37 0.30 17.68 1.43
N PHE A 38 -0.87 17.06 1.47
CA PHE A 38 -1.77 16.94 0.33
C PHE A 38 -3.18 17.33 0.75
N GLU A 39 -3.84 18.13 -0.07
CA GLU A 39 -5.29 18.29 -0.02
C GLU A 39 -5.91 17.29 -1.00
N SER A 40 -6.81 16.45 -0.51
CA SER A 40 -7.45 15.39 -1.29
C SER A 40 -8.84 15.11 -0.74
N ILE A 41 -9.62 14.33 -1.47
CA ILE A 41 -10.83 13.69 -0.97
C ILE A 41 -10.48 12.36 -0.29
N PHE A 42 -11.39 11.86 0.56
CA PHE A 42 -11.28 10.50 1.08
C PHE A 42 -11.35 9.48 -0.08
N PRO A 43 -10.48 8.47 -0.12
CA PRO A 43 -10.47 7.51 -1.23
C PRO A 43 -11.76 6.67 -1.25
N GLY A 44 -12.32 6.46 -2.45
CA GLY A 44 -13.41 5.50 -2.64
C GLY A 44 -12.92 4.06 -2.65
N HIS A 45 -13.82 3.10 -2.43
CA HIS A 45 -13.51 1.68 -2.54
C HIS A 45 -13.65 1.17 -3.98
N TYR A 46 -12.95 0.07 -4.25
CA TYR A 46 -13.13 -0.72 -5.46
C TYR A 46 -12.87 -2.20 -5.17
N THR A 47 -13.34 -3.05 -6.07
CA THR A 47 -13.48 -4.49 -5.78
C THR A 47 -12.15 -5.11 -5.36
N SER A 48 -12.20 -6.00 -4.37
CA SER A 48 -11.08 -6.82 -3.84
C SER A 48 -10.02 -6.08 -3.02
N ARG A 49 -10.20 -4.79 -2.72
CA ARG A 49 -9.21 -4.01 -1.97
C ARG A 49 -9.86 -3.18 -0.87
N ALA A 50 -9.24 -3.22 0.30
CA ALA A 50 -9.54 -2.26 1.35
C ALA A 50 -9.24 -0.83 0.87
N THR A 51 -9.93 0.15 1.43
CA THR A 51 -9.76 1.57 1.10
C THR A 51 -8.39 2.08 1.57
N HIS A 52 -7.59 2.66 0.67
CA HIS A 52 -6.21 3.11 0.97
C HIS A 52 -5.73 4.20 0.01
N ILE A 53 -4.65 4.87 0.40
CA ILE A 53 -3.84 5.76 -0.44
C ILE A 53 -2.53 5.06 -0.79
N HIS A 54 -2.09 5.13 -2.05
CA HIS A 54 -0.78 4.63 -2.46
C HIS A 54 0.32 5.63 -2.07
N LEU A 55 1.37 5.13 -1.43
CA LEU A 55 2.53 5.91 -1.04
C LEU A 55 3.76 5.46 -1.81
N LEU A 56 4.50 6.45 -2.31
CA LEU A 56 5.80 6.24 -2.93
C LEU A 56 6.76 7.33 -2.53
N VAL A 57 7.92 6.90 -2.03
CA VAL A 57 8.96 7.82 -1.61
C VAL A 57 10.19 7.63 -2.49
N HIS A 58 10.68 8.74 -3.02
CA HIS A 58 11.87 8.80 -3.86
C HIS A 58 12.93 9.61 -3.12
N ALA A 59 13.87 8.95 -2.43
CA ALA A 59 14.97 9.65 -1.78
C ALA A 59 15.97 10.16 -2.85
N ASN A 60 16.55 11.34 -2.61
CA ASN A 60 17.54 11.97 -3.50
C ASN A 60 17.06 12.15 -4.96
N ALA A 61 15.76 12.34 -5.15
CA ALA A 61 15.18 12.51 -6.47
C ALA A 61 15.55 13.89 -7.07
N THR A 62 15.82 13.92 -8.38
CA THR A 62 16.00 15.17 -9.11
C THR A 62 14.70 15.57 -9.79
N ILE A 63 14.17 16.74 -9.44
CA ILE A 63 12.98 17.29 -10.08
C ILE A 63 13.40 17.96 -11.39
N SER A 64 12.81 17.51 -12.49
CA SER A 64 12.98 18.10 -13.81
C SER A 64 12.25 19.43 -13.91
N ALA A 65 12.65 20.31 -14.85
CA ALA A 65 12.07 21.65 -15.02
C ALA A 65 10.55 21.65 -15.29
N ASN A 66 9.99 20.52 -15.73
CA ASN A 66 8.56 20.30 -15.92
C ASN A 66 7.85 19.73 -14.67
N ASN A 67 8.46 19.83 -13.48
CA ASN A 67 7.95 19.30 -12.22
C ASN A 67 7.70 17.78 -12.21
N THR A 68 8.48 17.03 -13.00
CA THR A 68 8.45 15.56 -13.00
C THR A 68 9.74 14.96 -12.42
N LEU A 69 9.71 13.69 -12.03
CA LEU A 69 10.91 12.93 -11.63
C LEU A 69 11.61 12.26 -12.83
N GLY A 70 11.30 12.67 -14.06
CA GLY A 70 11.80 12.03 -15.27
C GLY A 70 11.33 10.57 -15.44
N SER A 71 12.15 9.76 -16.10
CA SER A 71 11.83 8.36 -16.46
C SER A 71 12.40 7.32 -15.48
N VAL A 72 12.92 7.76 -14.33
CA VAL A 72 13.48 6.86 -13.33
C VAL A 72 12.34 6.17 -12.58
N ASN A 73 12.20 4.87 -12.80
CA ASN A 73 11.19 4.02 -12.18
C ASN A 73 11.76 3.28 -10.97
N THR A 74 12.34 4.01 -10.02
CA THR A 74 12.78 3.45 -8.73
C THR A 74 12.11 4.17 -7.57
N ALA A 75 11.97 3.50 -6.43
CA ALA A 75 11.48 4.10 -5.20
C ALA A 75 12.25 3.54 -4.00
N SER A 76 12.46 4.37 -2.98
CA SER A 76 13.03 3.97 -1.69
C SER A 76 11.98 3.33 -0.78
N HIS A 77 10.71 3.63 -1.02
CA HIS A 77 9.60 2.99 -0.34
C HIS A 77 8.38 2.93 -1.26
N VAL A 78 7.65 1.82 -1.18
CA VAL A 78 6.32 1.63 -1.77
C VAL A 78 5.44 1.05 -0.69
N GLY A 79 4.37 1.75 -0.38
CA GLY A 79 3.47 1.36 0.70
C GLY A 79 2.04 1.82 0.45
N ARG A 80 1.18 1.55 1.42
CA ARG A 80 -0.21 1.98 1.40
C ARG A 80 -0.56 2.54 2.77
N ALA A 81 -1.24 3.69 2.76
CA ALA A 81 -1.85 4.24 3.94
C ALA A 81 -3.32 3.82 3.98
N PHE A 82 -3.68 3.03 4.98
CA PHE A 82 -5.04 2.61 5.25
C PHE A 82 -5.71 3.55 6.26
N PHE A 83 -7.01 3.36 6.43
CA PHE A 83 -7.81 4.04 7.44
C PHE A 83 -8.46 2.98 8.33
N ASP A 84 -8.77 3.32 9.57
CA ASP A 84 -9.50 2.39 10.42
C ASP A 84 -10.88 2.06 9.82
N GLN A 85 -11.40 0.88 10.17
CA GLN A 85 -12.62 0.39 9.57
C GLN A 85 -13.85 1.23 9.96
N GLU A 86 -13.85 1.87 11.13
CA GLU A 86 -14.96 2.70 11.59
C GLU A 86 -15.06 3.97 10.76
N LEU A 87 -13.94 4.62 10.48
CA LEU A 87 -13.87 5.80 9.61
C LEU A 87 -14.34 5.46 8.19
N ILE A 88 -13.84 4.38 7.60
CA ILE A 88 -14.26 3.94 6.26
C ILE A 88 -15.79 3.73 6.24
N SER A 89 -16.31 2.96 7.20
CA SER A 89 -17.76 2.69 7.29
C SER A 89 -18.60 3.94 7.59
N ALA A 90 -18.03 4.97 8.23
CA ALA A 90 -18.69 6.25 8.42
C ALA A 90 -18.78 7.05 7.11
N VAL A 91 -17.69 7.12 6.34
CA VAL A 91 -17.66 7.81 5.04
C VAL A 91 -18.65 7.20 4.05
N GLU A 92 -18.70 5.86 3.98
CA GLU A 92 -19.57 5.11 3.05
C GLU A 92 -21.08 5.39 3.22
N LYS A 93 -21.49 6.07 4.30
CA LYS A 93 -22.90 6.47 4.53
C LYS A 93 -23.28 7.75 3.79
N PHE A 94 -22.31 8.55 3.35
CA PHE A 94 -22.55 9.87 2.75
C PHE A 94 -22.34 9.86 1.24
N ALA A 95 -23.05 10.74 0.53
CA ALA A 95 -22.80 10.94 -0.89
C ALA A 95 -21.42 11.63 -1.10
N PRO A 96 -20.70 11.29 -2.18
CA PRO A 96 -21.07 10.35 -3.24
C PRO A 96 -20.74 8.88 -2.93
N TYR A 97 -20.03 8.58 -1.84
CA TYR A 97 -19.55 7.23 -1.50
C TYR A 97 -20.67 6.20 -1.42
N ASN A 98 -21.79 6.58 -0.80
CA ASN A 98 -22.99 5.73 -0.68
C ASN A 98 -23.69 5.37 -2.01
N THR A 99 -23.25 5.95 -3.13
CA THR A 99 -23.75 5.63 -4.48
C THR A 99 -22.89 4.60 -5.20
N ASN A 100 -21.72 4.24 -4.65
CA ASN A 100 -20.84 3.23 -5.23
C ASN A 100 -21.44 1.83 -5.01
N THR A 101 -21.66 1.10 -6.10
CA THR A 101 -22.28 -0.23 -6.09
C THR A 101 -21.27 -1.37 -6.20
N GLN A 102 -19.98 -1.06 -6.22
CA GLN A 102 -18.93 -2.07 -6.24
C GLN A 102 -18.92 -2.90 -4.95
N GLN A 103 -18.33 -4.10 -5.02
CA GLN A 103 -18.20 -4.95 -3.85
C GLN A 103 -17.24 -4.33 -2.85
N PHE A 104 -17.75 -4.02 -1.66
CA PHE A 104 -16.98 -3.50 -0.55
C PHE A 104 -16.13 -4.60 0.08
N THR A 105 -14.84 -4.33 0.31
CA THR A 105 -13.90 -5.24 0.98
C THR A 105 -13.40 -4.56 2.26
N THR A 106 -13.58 -5.22 3.42
CA THR A 106 -13.13 -4.67 4.69
C THR A 106 -11.60 -4.78 4.84
N ASN A 107 -11.01 -4.04 5.79
CA ASN A 107 -9.59 -4.22 6.13
C ASN A 107 -9.28 -5.67 6.54
N ALA A 108 -10.15 -6.30 7.33
CA ALA A 108 -9.96 -7.67 7.81
C ALA A 108 -10.01 -8.71 6.68
N ASP A 109 -10.80 -8.47 5.64
CA ASP A 109 -10.93 -9.36 4.48
C ASP A 109 -9.85 -9.10 3.42
N TYR A 110 -9.07 -8.02 3.55
CA TYR A 110 -8.03 -7.69 2.60
C TYR A 110 -6.69 -8.30 3.01
N GLY A 111 -6.32 -9.42 2.40
CA GLY A 111 -5.10 -10.18 2.76
C GLY A 111 -3.82 -9.35 2.83
N ILE A 112 -3.66 -8.31 1.99
CA ILE A 112 -2.45 -7.48 2.05
C ILE A 112 -2.46 -6.50 3.23
N PHE A 113 -3.62 -6.08 3.74
CA PHE A 113 -3.68 -5.33 5.00
C PHE A 113 -3.11 -6.18 6.14
N SER A 114 -3.49 -7.46 6.19
CA SER A 114 -2.96 -8.42 7.16
C SER A 114 -1.46 -8.67 6.99
N GLU A 115 -0.96 -8.73 5.75
CA GLU A 115 0.49 -8.87 5.49
C GLU A 115 1.28 -7.64 5.93
N GLU A 116 0.80 -6.43 5.63
CA GLU A 116 1.48 -5.18 6.00
C GLU A 116 1.50 -4.98 7.52
N THR A 117 0.40 -5.27 8.20
CA THR A 117 0.28 -5.15 9.68
C THR A 117 0.98 -6.29 10.44
N ALA A 118 1.31 -7.40 9.80
CA ALA A 118 2.07 -8.49 10.42
C ALA A 118 3.58 -8.19 10.54
N THR A 119 4.06 -7.09 9.96
CA THR A 119 5.47 -6.68 10.08
C THR A 119 5.69 -5.95 11.40
N ASP A 120 6.60 -6.46 12.24
CA ASP A 120 6.91 -5.86 13.53
C ASP A 120 7.27 -4.37 13.41
N GLY A 121 6.56 -3.53 14.17
CA GLY A 121 6.78 -2.08 14.20
C GLY A 121 6.20 -1.31 13.02
N VAL A 122 5.40 -1.94 12.16
CA VAL A 122 4.68 -1.27 11.07
C VAL A 122 3.23 -1.04 11.50
N ASP A 123 2.81 0.22 11.45
CA ASP A 123 1.41 0.61 11.54
C ASP A 123 1.05 1.43 10.30
N PRO A 124 0.30 0.86 9.34
CA PRO A 124 -0.07 1.52 8.11
C PRO A 124 -1.43 2.22 8.22
N LEU A 125 -1.98 2.43 9.42
CA LEU A 125 -3.21 3.18 9.63
C LEU A 125 -2.92 4.68 9.79
N MET A 126 -3.71 5.50 9.10
CA MET A 126 -3.71 6.95 9.28
C MET A 126 -4.41 7.30 10.59
N GLU A 127 -3.78 8.15 11.37
CA GLU A 127 -4.43 8.88 12.46
C GLU A 127 -5.21 10.06 11.88
N TYR A 128 -6.27 10.52 12.56
CA TYR A 128 -7.07 11.63 12.07
C TYR A 128 -7.83 12.39 13.16
N THR A 129 -8.25 13.60 12.80
CA THR A 129 -9.28 14.37 13.51
C THR A 129 -10.28 14.93 12.52
N LEU A 130 -11.52 15.13 12.97
CA LEU A 130 -12.50 15.89 12.20
C LEU A 130 -12.13 17.38 12.21
N LEU A 131 -12.38 18.05 11.09
CA LEU A 131 -12.22 19.51 10.96
C LEU A 131 -13.49 20.29 11.37
N GLY A 132 -14.57 19.57 11.68
CA GLY A 132 -15.85 20.09 12.16
C GLY A 132 -16.60 19.06 12.99
N ASP A 133 -17.92 19.23 13.09
CA ASP A 133 -18.79 18.34 13.89
C ASP A 133 -19.19 17.08 13.11
N SER A 134 -19.07 17.11 11.79
CA SER A 134 -19.39 16.01 10.88
C SER A 134 -18.19 15.61 10.03
N ILE A 135 -18.14 14.34 9.62
CA ILE A 135 -17.14 13.82 8.67
C ILE A 135 -17.17 14.56 7.32
N THR A 136 -18.34 15.11 6.96
CA THR A 136 -18.52 15.90 5.73
C THR A 136 -17.85 17.26 5.79
N ASP A 137 -17.48 17.74 6.97
CA ASP A 137 -16.82 19.03 7.17
C ASP A 137 -15.31 18.95 6.90
N GLY A 138 -14.78 17.73 6.81
CA GLY A 138 -13.40 17.44 6.45
C GLY A 138 -12.64 16.66 7.53
N LEU A 139 -11.50 16.12 7.10
CA LEU A 139 -10.59 15.35 7.93
C LEU A 139 -9.20 15.98 7.84
N PHE A 140 -8.53 16.08 8.98
CA PHE A 140 -7.07 16.23 9.01
C PHE A 140 -6.49 14.89 9.44
N ALA A 141 -5.81 14.22 8.50
CA ALA A 141 -5.25 12.89 8.70
C ALA A 141 -3.73 12.92 8.53
N TRP A 142 -3.02 12.13 9.34
CA TRP A 142 -1.56 12.06 9.31
C TRP A 142 -1.06 10.63 9.54
N MET A 143 0.17 10.39 9.11
CA MET A 143 0.91 9.17 9.37
C MET A 143 2.39 9.52 9.41
N ALA A 144 3.09 8.99 10.42
CA ALA A 144 4.54 9.07 10.52
C ALA A 144 5.12 7.68 10.32
N PHE A 145 6.02 7.52 9.35
CA PHE A 145 6.65 6.24 9.05
C PHE A 145 8.12 6.42 8.69
N GLY A 146 8.94 5.43 9.05
CA GLY A 146 10.36 5.41 8.71
C GLY A 146 10.60 4.75 7.34
N ILE A 147 11.60 5.23 6.62
CA ILE A 147 12.05 4.61 5.36
C ILE A 147 13.56 4.37 5.38
N ASN A 148 14.00 3.38 4.61
CA ASN A 148 15.42 3.25 4.28
C ASN A 148 15.74 4.13 3.06
N THR A 149 16.31 5.31 3.30
CA THR A 149 16.63 6.29 2.25
C THR A 149 17.74 5.84 1.29
N THR A 150 18.50 4.80 1.65
CA THR A 150 19.53 4.21 0.78
C THR A 150 18.98 3.10 -0.12
N LEU A 151 17.77 2.61 0.17
CA LEU A 151 17.10 1.65 -0.69
C LEU A 151 16.66 2.34 -1.98
N SER A 152 16.82 1.63 -3.10
CA SER A 152 16.30 2.04 -4.40
C SER A 152 15.88 0.80 -5.17
N SER A 153 14.59 0.50 -5.14
CA SER A 153 14.02 -0.66 -5.80
C SER A 153 13.28 -0.25 -7.08
N SER A 154 13.46 -1.02 -8.14
CA SER A 154 12.69 -0.86 -9.38
C SER A 154 11.21 -1.06 -9.11
N VAL A 155 10.38 -0.20 -9.71
CA VAL A 155 8.93 -0.21 -9.55
C VAL A 155 8.26 -0.26 -10.91
N THR A 156 7.27 -1.14 -11.05
CA THR A 156 6.51 -1.28 -12.30
C THR A 156 5.22 -0.46 -12.21
N PRO A 157 5.10 0.69 -12.90
CA PRO A 157 3.88 1.48 -12.87
C PRO A 157 2.78 0.82 -13.70
N ALA A 158 1.51 1.09 -13.38
CA ALA A 158 0.39 0.59 -14.16
C ALA A 158 0.19 1.31 -15.51
N ALA A 159 0.54 2.60 -15.55
CA ALA A 159 0.48 3.44 -16.74
C ALA A 159 1.57 4.51 -16.68
N PHE A 160 1.98 4.96 -17.86
CA PHE A 160 2.82 6.14 -18.08
C PHE A 160 1.96 7.30 -18.55
N TYR A 161 2.50 8.51 -18.49
CA TYR A 161 1.89 9.67 -19.12
C TYR A 161 2.98 10.55 -19.69
N TYR A 162 2.76 10.87 -20.94
CA TYR A 162 3.66 11.65 -21.76
C TYR A 162 2.95 12.95 -22.14
N ALA A 163 3.62 13.79 -22.93
CA ALA A 163 3.01 15.02 -23.43
C ALA A 163 1.76 14.71 -24.28
N GLU A 164 1.73 13.54 -24.90
CA GLU A 164 0.66 13.05 -25.78
C GLU A 164 -0.48 12.38 -25.01
N GLY A 165 -0.35 12.18 -23.70
CA GLY A 165 -1.36 11.56 -22.84
C GLY A 165 -0.90 10.27 -22.15
N GLY A 166 -1.87 9.59 -21.53
CA GLY A 166 -1.68 8.37 -20.76
C GLY A 166 -1.54 7.12 -21.63
N VAL A 167 -0.61 6.25 -21.27
CA VAL A 167 -0.32 5.00 -21.98
C VAL A 167 -0.24 3.85 -20.98
N VAL A 168 -1.02 2.79 -21.19
CA VAL A 168 -0.99 1.58 -20.33
C VAL A 168 0.40 0.97 -20.39
N ASN A 169 0.93 0.55 -19.24
CA ASN A 169 2.16 -0.22 -19.22
C ASN A 169 1.84 -1.70 -19.51
N PRO A 170 2.27 -2.27 -20.65
CA PRO A 170 1.99 -3.66 -21.00
C PRO A 170 2.66 -4.66 -20.04
N ASN A 171 3.68 -4.22 -19.30
CA ASN A 171 4.38 -5.03 -18.31
C ASN A 171 3.77 -4.91 -16.90
N SER A 172 2.70 -4.13 -16.73
CA SER A 172 1.99 -4.05 -15.47
C SER A 172 1.15 -5.30 -15.26
N ALA A 173 1.28 -5.92 -14.08
CA ALA A 173 0.46 -7.06 -13.67
C ALA A 173 -1.04 -6.76 -13.56
N GLY A 174 -1.48 -5.50 -13.74
CA GLY A 174 -2.89 -5.09 -13.76
C GLY A 174 -3.44 -4.67 -15.14
N GLY A 175 -2.61 -4.73 -16.19
CA GLY A 175 -2.97 -4.30 -17.55
C GLY A 175 -3.46 -5.46 -18.42
N GLY A 176 -4.56 -6.10 -18.05
CA GLY A 176 -5.23 -7.11 -18.87
C GLY A 176 -5.26 -8.51 -18.25
N GLY A 177 -6.43 -8.90 -17.76
CA GLY A 177 -6.77 -10.29 -17.45
C GLY A 177 -6.35 -10.77 -16.06
N ALA A 178 -7.36 -11.08 -15.24
CA ALA A 178 -7.32 -11.98 -14.08
C ALA A 178 -6.27 -11.69 -12.98
N GLY A 179 -6.74 -11.03 -11.90
CA GLY A 179 -6.47 -11.48 -10.52
C GLY A 179 -5.02 -11.71 -10.08
N GLY A 180 -4.06 -10.94 -10.59
CA GLY A 180 -2.68 -10.98 -10.10
C GLY A 180 -2.47 -10.08 -8.88
N ALA A 181 -1.92 -10.62 -7.80
CA ALA A 181 -1.51 -9.84 -6.64
C ALA A 181 -0.55 -8.71 -7.08
N PRO A 182 -0.74 -7.46 -6.60
CA PRO A 182 0.20 -6.39 -6.87
C PRO A 182 1.58 -6.75 -6.29
N PRO A 183 2.67 -6.20 -6.85
CA PRO A 183 4.02 -6.52 -6.38
C PRO A 183 4.13 -6.20 -4.89
N ASN A 184 4.33 -7.24 -4.08
CA ASN A 184 4.72 -7.10 -2.69
C ASN A 184 6.19 -6.63 -2.69
N GLY A 185 6.47 -5.51 -2.04
CA GLY A 185 7.81 -4.90 -1.97
C GLY A 185 8.83 -5.73 -1.18
N THR A 186 8.47 -6.94 -0.75
CA THR A 186 9.39 -7.90 -0.16
C THR A 186 10.35 -8.42 -1.22
N SER A 187 11.63 -8.07 -1.11
CA SER A 187 12.70 -8.71 -1.87
C SER A 187 12.64 -10.25 -1.70
N PRO A 188 12.99 -11.04 -2.72
CA PRO A 188 13.22 -12.47 -2.52
C PRO A 188 14.30 -12.63 -1.46
N GLY A 189 13.97 -13.33 -0.37
CA GLY A 189 14.87 -13.54 0.75
C GLY A 189 16.24 -14.02 0.28
N ALA A 190 17.28 -13.31 0.69
CA ALA A 190 18.62 -13.84 0.68
C ALA A 190 18.60 -15.16 1.46
N GLY A 191 18.96 -16.25 0.80
CA GLY A 191 19.04 -17.56 1.43
C GLY A 191 19.85 -17.48 2.71
N ALA A 192 19.24 -17.90 3.82
CA ALA A 192 19.96 -18.09 5.06
C ALA A 192 21.08 -19.12 4.81
N PRO A 193 22.32 -18.86 5.27
CA PRO A 193 23.37 -19.87 5.21
C PRO A 193 22.99 -21.03 6.12
N SER A 194 23.04 -22.24 5.57
CA SER A 194 22.82 -23.48 6.31
C SER A 194 23.85 -23.62 7.42
N SER A 195 23.40 -23.46 8.67
CA SER A 195 24.10 -24.02 9.82
C SER A 195 23.43 -25.34 10.16
N ALA A 196 24.15 -26.43 9.86
CA ALA A 196 23.81 -27.74 10.34
C ALA A 196 23.96 -27.76 11.87
N ALA A 197 22.85 -27.91 12.58
CA ALA A 197 22.85 -28.32 13.98
C ALA A 197 21.99 -29.58 14.10
N SER A 198 22.71 -30.65 14.40
CA SER A 198 22.30 -32.02 14.72
C SER A 198 20.99 -32.14 15.51
N SER A 199 20.08 -32.97 14.99
CA SER A 199 19.02 -33.61 15.76
C SER A 199 19.63 -34.71 16.64
N GLN A 200 19.44 -34.63 17.95
CA GLN A 200 19.37 -35.82 18.81
C GLN A 200 17.95 -35.91 19.35
N ALA A 201 17.31 -37.01 18.97
CA ALA A 201 15.99 -37.41 19.39
C ALA A 201 15.97 -37.74 20.88
N ALA A 202 14.95 -37.24 21.58
CA ALA A 202 14.58 -37.75 22.89
C ALA A 202 13.79 -39.05 22.67
N GLU A 203 14.43 -40.19 22.91
CA GLU A 203 13.72 -41.45 23.14
C GLU A 203 13.49 -41.64 24.64
N THR A 204 12.25 -42.05 24.94
CA THR A 204 11.73 -42.44 26.24
C THR A 204 12.26 -43.80 26.66
N SER A 205 12.55 -44.01 27.95
CA SER A 205 12.10 -45.21 28.67
C SER A 205 12.45 -45.23 30.17
N ALA A 206 11.43 -45.63 30.94
CA ALA A 206 11.45 -46.49 32.13
C ALA A 206 12.18 -46.06 33.42
N ALA A 207 11.37 -45.84 34.47
CA ALA A 207 11.70 -46.21 35.85
C ALA A 207 11.65 -47.75 35.98
N PRO A 208 12.38 -48.40 36.94
CA PRO A 208 11.81 -48.49 38.29
C PRO A 208 12.82 -48.67 39.46
N THR A 209 12.21 -48.70 40.65
CA THR A 209 12.55 -49.43 41.90
C THR A 209 13.48 -48.81 42.93
N ALA A 210 12.94 -48.84 44.15
CA ALA A 210 13.50 -48.44 45.43
C ALA A 210 14.55 -49.43 45.93
N ASP A 211 15.47 -48.92 46.77
CA ASP A 211 16.03 -49.70 47.87
C ASP A 211 16.26 -48.79 49.09
N THR A 212 16.40 -49.45 50.22
CA THR A 212 16.00 -49.07 51.56
C THR A 212 17.20 -48.80 52.47
N SER A 213 16.90 -48.13 53.57
CA SER A 213 17.49 -48.32 54.90
C SER A 213 18.77 -47.57 55.31
N SER A 214 18.61 -46.99 56.51
CA SER A 214 19.59 -46.60 57.54
C SER A 214 20.26 -45.24 57.40
#